data_AF-M5BXK9-F1
#
_entry.id   AF-M5BXK9-F1
#
_cell.length_a   1.000
_cell.length_b   1.000
_cell.length_c   1.000
_cell.angle_alpha   90.00
_cell.angle_beta   90.00
_cell.angle_gamma   90.00
#
_symmetry.space_group_name_H-M   'P 1'
#
loop_
_entity.id
_entity.type
_entity.pdbx_description
1 polymer ?
#
loop_
_entity_poly.entity_id
_entity_poly.type
_entity_poly.pdbx_seq_one_letter_code
_entity_poly.pdbx_strand_id
1 'polypeptide(L)'
;MKNLSWTTKIPSNLKAGNYLIRWETLALHQANTPQFYPECAQLQVTGGGSAFPTSEYLVKIPGAWKASDPGVTIDIYSSPAQTQTTYVIPGPRVYPGFT
;
A
#
# COMPACT_ATOMS: atom_id res chain seq x y z
N MET A 1 24.24 -3.22 -13.88
CA MET A 1 22.77 -3.09 -13.74
C MET A 1 22.45 -2.88 -12.27
N LYS A 2 21.60 -1.92 -11.91
CA LYS A 2 21.18 -1.74 -10.50
C LYS A 2 20.15 -2.82 -10.15
N ASN A 3 20.28 -3.44 -8.98
CA ASN A 3 19.28 -4.37 -8.46
C ASN A 3 18.23 -3.56 -7.70
N LEU A 4 17.13 -3.20 -8.38
CA LEU A 4 16.05 -2.40 -7.80
C LEU A 4 15.01 -3.35 -7.19
N SER A 5 15.03 -3.49 -5.87
CA SER A 5 14.09 -4.33 -5.13
C SER A 5 13.52 -3.60 -3.92
N TRP A 6 12.29 -3.98 -3.55
CA TRP A 6 11.66 -3.56 -2.29
C TRP A 6 11.38 -4.79 -1.43
N THR A 7 12.03 -4.86 -0.27
CA THR A 7 11.89 -5.99 0.65
C THR A 7 11.01 -5.59 1.83
N THR A 8 10.07 -6.47 2.18
CA THR A 8 9.28 -6.37 3.40
C THR A 8 9.27 -7.70 4.13
N LYS A 9 8.88 -7.69 5.41
CA LYS A 9 8.78 -8.91 6.22
C LYS A 9 7.33 -9.34 6.29
N ILE A 10 7.10 -10.64 6.09
CA ILE A 10 5.84 -11.26 6.49
C ILE A 10 5.79 -11.21 8.02
N PRO A 11 4.70 -10.70 8.62
CA PRO A 11 4.61 -10.57 10.08
C PRO A 11 4.69 -11.95 10.73
N SER A 12 5.56 -12.07 11.75
CA SER A 12 5.84 -13.35 12.40
C SER A 12 4.62 -13.93 13.14
N ASN A 13 3.73 -13.05 13.62
CA ASN A 13 2.52 -13.42 14.35
C ASN A 13 1.26 -13.55 13.46
N LEU A 14 1.38 -13.33 12.14
CA LEU A 14 0.27 -13.51 11.19
C LEU A 14 -0.24 -14.96 11.26
N LYS A 15 -1.56 -15.14 11.28
CA LYS A 15 -2.18 -16.47 11.25
C LYS A 15 -1.69 -17.28 10.06
N ALA A 16 -1.33 -18.54 10.27
CA ALA A 16 -0.95 -19.43 9.18
C ALA A 16 -2.11 -19.66 8.20
N GLY A 17 -1.81 -19.78 6.90
CA GLY A 17 -2.82 -19.94 5.86
C GLY A 17 -2.35 -19.54 4.47
N ASN A 18 -3.29 -19.55 3.51
CA ASN A 18 -3.05 -19.12 2.14
C ASN A 18 -3.36 -17.62 2.01
N TYR A 19 -2.42 -16.86 1.45
CA TYR A 19 -2.51 -15.41 1.30
C TYR A 19 -2.15 -14.97 -0.11
N LEU A 20 -2.70 -13.84 -0.53
CA LEU A 20 -2.12 -13.04 -1.60
C LEU A 20 -1.27 -11.95 -0.97
N ILE A 21 -0.08 -11.74 -1.50
CA ILE A 21 0.69 -10.51 -1.28
C ILE A 21 0.58 -9.65 -2.53
N ARG A 22 0.31 -8.37 -2.35
CA ARG A 22 0.11 -7.41 -3.44
C ARG A 22 1.09 -6.26 -3.27
N TRP A 23 1.94 -6.05 -4.26
CA TRP A 23 2.73 -4.83 -4.38
C TRP A 23 2.00 -3.86 -5.29
N GLU A 24 2.10 -2.58 -4.99
CA GLU A 24 1.57 -1.53 -5.85
C GLU A 24 2.45 -0.30 -5.76
N THR A 25 2.84 0.22 -6.93
CA THR A 25 3.46 1.54 -7.04
C THR A 25 2.42 2.51 -7.58
N LEU A 26 2.22 3.64 -6.90
CA LEU A 26 1.43 4.77 -7.39
C LEU A 26 2.38 5.85 -7.89
N ALA A 27 2.52 5.96 -9.21
CA ALA A 27 3.32 7.01 -9.84
C ALA A 27 2.49 8.28 -10.06
N LEU A 28 3.02 9.42 -9.58
CA LEU A 28 2.32 10.71 -9.52
C LEU A 28 3.03 11.81 -10.33
N HIS A 29 4.01 11.43 -11.16
CA HIS A 29 4.81 12.37 -11.93
C HIS A 29 4.03 13.09 -13.04
N GLN A 30 2.85 12.59 -13.43
CA GLN A 30 1.94 13.33 -14.30
C GLN A 30 0.84 13.96 -13.47
N ALA A 31 0.77 15.29 -13.49
CA ALA A 31 -0.20 16.05 -12.72
C ALA A 31 -1.63 15.54 -12.95
N ASN A 32 -2.35 15.28 -11.87
CA ASN A 32 -3.74 14.84 -11.85
C ASN A 32 -4.01 13.52 -12.61
N THR A 33 -2.97 12.75 -12.95
CA THR A 33 -3.09 11.52 -13.76
C THR A 33 -2.39 10.36 -13.03
N PRO A 34 -3.01 9.79 -11.98
CA PRO A 34 -2.40 8.72 -11.20
C PRO A 34 -2.18 7.46 -12.04
N GLN A 35 -1.03 6.83 -11.87
CA GLN A 35 -0.68 5.57 -12.53
C GLN A 35 -0.41 4.48 -11.48
N PHE A 36 -1.30 3.49 -11.42
CA PHE A 36 -1.18 2.36 -10.51
C PHE A 36 -0.50 1.18 -11.22
N TYR A 37 0.54 0.61 -10.60
CA TYR A 37 1.26 -0.56 -11.09
C TYR A 37 1.18 -1.69 -10.05
N PRO A 38 0.12 -2.53 -10.09
CA PRO A 38 -0.10 -3.59 -9.11
C PRO A 38 0.25 -4.98 -9.62
N GLU A 39 0.89 -5.79 -8.77
CA GLU A 39 1.13 -7.21 -9.00
C GLU A 39 0.83 -8.02 -7.73
N CYS A 40 0.46 -9.29 -7.93
CA CYS A 40 0.13 -10.21 -6.84
C CYS A 40 0.98 -11.48 -6.92
N ALA A 41 1.32 -12.03 -5.76
CA ALA A 41 1.88 -13.38 -5.62
C ALA A 41 1.09 -14.19 -4.60
N GLN A 42 1.05 -15.50 -4.78
CA GLN A 42 0.41 -16.44 -3.85
C GLN A 42 1.44 -16.93 -2.83
N LEU A 43 1.08 -16.89 -1.55
CA LEU A 43 1.92 -17.36 -0.45
C LEU A 43 1.17 -18.40 0.37
N GLN A 44 1.91 -19.40 0.82
CA GLN A 44 1.51 -20.26 1.93
C GLN A 44 2.31 -19.84 3.17
N VAL A 45 1.64 -19.16 4.11
CA VAL A 45 2.25 -18.74 5.38
C VAL A 45 2.17 -19.90 6.37
N THR A 46 3.32 -20.34 6.86
CA THR A 46 3.46 -21.43 7.84
C THR A 46 4.14 -20.92 9.11
N GLY A 47 4.01 -21.64 10.23
CA GLY A 47 4.72 -21.31 11.48
C GLY A 47 4.32 -19.98 12.13
N GLY A 48 3.19 -19.41 11.72
CA GLY A 48 2.69 -18.12 12.20
C GLY A 48 1.99 -18.16 13.56
N GLY A 49 1.34 -17.06 13.92
CA GLY A 49 0.61 -16.89 15.17
C GLY A 49 -0.92 -16.99 15.02
N SER A 50 -1.65 -16.17 15.77
CA SER A 50 -3.11 -16.06 15.72
C SER A 50 -3.60 -14.69 15.22
N ALA A 51 -2.68 -13.76 14.89
CA ALA A 51 -3.05 -12.41 14.51
C ALA A 51 -3.72 -12.38 13.14
N PHE A 52 -4.82 -11.65 13.05
CA PHE A 52 -5.52 -11.36 11.81
C PHE A 52 -6.02 -9.91 11.85
N PRO A 53 -5.91 -9.12 10.76
CA PRO A 53 -6.35 -7.74 10.78
C PRO A 53 -7.82 -7.60 11.17
N THR A 54 -8.13 -6.61 12.01
CA THR A 54 -9.51 -6.25 12.35
C THR A 54 -10.21 -5.59 11.15
N SER A 55 -11.54 -5.51 11.19
CA SER A 55 -12.35 -4.99 10.08
C SER A 55 -11.97 -3.58 9.62
N GLU A 56 -11.42 -2.74 10.52
CA GLU A 56 -10.96 -1.38 10.18
C GLU A 56 -9.74 -1.35 9.23
N TYR A 57 -8.98 -2.44 9.13
CA TYR A 57 -7.82 -2.58 8.24
C TYR A 57 -8.16 -3.38 6.96
N LEU A 58 -9.37 -3.93 6.87
CA LEU A 58 -9.80 -4.71 5.72
C LEU A 58 -10.53 -3.80 4.73
N VAL A 59 -10.06 -3.79 3.48
CA VAL A 59 -10.61 -2.98 2.39
C VAL A 59 -10.86 -3.84 1.16
N LYS A 60 -11.74 -3.37 0.27
CA LYS A 60 -11.95 -3.98 -1.04
C LYS A 60 -11.02 -3.36 -2.07
N ILE A 61 -10.54 -4.16 -3.01
CA ILE A 61 -9.81 -3.69 -4.19
C ILE A 61 -10.59 -4.22 -5.42
N PRO A 62 -11.24 -3.36 -6.22
CA PRO A 62 -11.27 -1.89 -6.12
C PRO A 62 -12.09 -1.36 -4.94
N GLY A 63 -11.79 -0.13 -4.49
CA GLY A 63 -12.51 0.58 -3.42
C GLY A 63 -11.63 1.13 -2.29
N ALA A 64 -10.41 0.61 -2.13
CA ALA A 64 -9.45 1.02 -1.11
C ALA A 64 -8.97 2.46 -1.26
N TRP A 65 -8.90 2.93 -2.51
CA TRP A 65 -8.50 4.28 -2.90
C TRP A 65 -9.59 4.90 -3.78
N LYS A 66 -9.75 6.21 -3.69
CA LYS A 66 -10.66 7.02 -4.52
C LYS A 66 -9.87 8.08 -5.27
N ALA A 67 -10.36 8.47 -6.44
CA ALA A 67 -9.78 9.59 -7.19
C ALA A 67 -9.76 10.90 -6.37
N SER A 68 -10.71 11.07 -5.44
CA SER A 68 -10.81 12.22 -4.55
C SER A 68 -9.85 12.17 -3.35
N ASP A 69 -9.13 11.07 -3.13
CA ASP A 69 -8.18 11.00 -2.03
C ASP A 69 -7.01 11.97 -2.31
N PRO A 70 -6.55 12.75 -1.31
CA PRO A 70 -5.57 13.82 -1.51
C PRO A 70 -4.20 13.33 -2.01
N GLY A 71 -3.90 12.04 -1.84
CA GLY A 71 -2.69 11.41 -2.37
C GLY A 71 -2.85 10.75 -3.74
N VAL A 72 -4.06 10.69 -4.32
CA VAL A 72 -4.31 9.98 -5.59
C VAL A 72 -4.27 10.95 -6.77
N THR A 73 -5.22 11.88 -6.85
CA THR A 73 -5.26 12.89 -7.94
C THR A 73 -4.61 14.17 -7.44
N ILE A 74 -3.31 14.31 -7.67
CA ILE A 74 -2.50 15.41 -7.16
C ILE A 74 -1.70 16.09 -8.28
N ASP A 75 -1.54 17.40 -8.16
CA ASP A 75 -0.57 18.18 -8.93
C ASP A 75 0.65 18.50 -8.04
N ILE A 76 1.68 17.67 -8.17
CA ILE A 76 2.94 17.81 -7.42
C ILE A 76 3.81 19.01 -7.87
N TYR A 77 3.41 19.73 -8.93
CA TYR A 77 4.14 20.87 -9.48
C TYR A 77 3.49 22.23 -9.14
N SER A 78 2.29 22.22 -8.55
CA SER A 78 1.56 23.43 -8.17
C SER A 78 2.34 24.30 -7.17
N SER A 79 2.08 25.61 -7.14
CA SER A 79 2.74 26.53 -6.19
C SER A 79 2.61 26.09 -4.72
N PRO A 80 1.44 25.60 -4.25
CA PRO A 80 1.33 25.04 -2.90
C PRO A 80 2.19 23.78 -2.68
N ALA A 81 2.32 22.91 -3.70
CA ALA A 81 3.11 21.67 -3.58
C ALA A 81 4.61 21.95 -3.37
N GLN A 82 5.12 23.09 -3.83
CA GLN A 82 6.54 23.46 -3.67
C GLN A 82 6.98 23.60 -2.21
N THR A 83 6.04 23.90 -1.29
CA THR A 83 6.32 24.02 0.15
C THR A 83 5.68 22.90 0.97
N GLN A 84 4.99 21.96 0.32
CA GLN A 84 4.32 20.85 0.99
C GLN A 84 5.32 19.76 1.37
N THR A 85 5.36 19.42 2.66
CA THR A 85 6.26 18.40 3.22
C THR A 85 5.51 17.14 3.69
N THR A 86 4.19 17.12 3.56
CA THR A 86 3.33 16.01 3.99
C THR A 86 2.63 15.38 2.79
N TYR A 87 2.52 14.04 2.81
CA TYR A 87 1.80 13.27 1.81
C TYR A 87 0.93 12.23 2.53
N VAL A 88 -0.38 12.31 2.33
CA VAL A 88 -1.32 11.34 2.88
C VAL A 88 -1.39 10.16 1.92
N ILE A 89 -0.74 9.06 2.30
CA ILE A 89 -0.78 7.80 1.54
C ILE A 89 -2.24 7.33 1.50
N PRO A 90 -2.80 7.04 0.32
CA PRO A 90 -4.18 6.59 0.22
C PRO A 90 -4.37 5.19 0.83
N GLY A 91 -5.60 4.90 1.25
CA GLY A 91 -6.04 3.61 1.78
C GLY A 91 -5.85 3.40 3.28
N PRO A 92 -5.95 2.14 3.75
CA PRO A 92 -5.95 1.86 5.17
C PRO A 92 -4.57 2.09 5.80
N ARG A 93 -4.57 2.34 7.11
CA ARG A 93 -3.33 2.40 7.90
C ARG A 93 -2.61 1.05 7.87
N VAL A 94 -1.30 1.06 8.09
CA VAL A 94 -0.53 -0.17 8.32
C VAL A 94 -1.04 -0.82 9.61
N TYR A 95 -1.25 -2.14 9.60
CA TYR A 95 -1.72 -2.87 10.77
C TYR A 95 -0.65 -2.85 11.88
N PRO A 96 -0.93 -2.30 13.07
CA PRO A 96 0.08 -2.01 14.10
C PRO A 96 0.58 -3.25 14.84
N GLY A 97 -0.10 -4.38 14.69
CA GLY A 97 0.26 -5.65 15.35
C GLY A 97 1.18 -6.54 14.52
N PHE A 98 1.65 -6.10 13.35
CA PHE A 98 2.55 -6.87 12.52
C PHE A 98 4.01 -6.57 12.90
N THR A 99 4.65 -7.52 13.58
CA THR A 99 6.06 -7.50 13.99
C THR A 99 6.91 -8.51 13.23
#